data_AF-A0A8I6XAK9-F1
#
_entry.id   AF-A0A8I6XAK9-F1
#
_cell.length_a   1.000
_cell.length_b   1.000
_cell.length_c   1.000
_cell.angle_alpha   90.00
_cell.angle_beta   90.00
_cell.angle_gamma   90.00
#
_symmetry.space_group_name_H-M   'P 1'
#
loop_
_entity.id
_entity.type
_entity.pdbx_description
1 polymer ?
#
loop_
_entity_poly.entity_id
_entity_poly.type
_entity_poly.pdbx_seq_one_letter_code
_entity_poly.pdbx_strand_id
1 'polypeptide(L)'
;MTTCYELRSRLQMHQTIDKATQRQLESEKDHWRKVLFRIVCILKFLSKHNLAFRGTNSKLYEDSNGNFLGLVEMLAGFDPDIQEHVRRITNEETHAHYLDHKI
;
A
#
# COMPACT_ATOMS: atom_id res chain seq x y z
N MET A 1 40.88 -3.29 -16.35
CA MET A 1 41.19 -2.02 -15.62
C MET A 1 40.07 -0.97 -15.70
N THR A 2 38.97 -1.19 -16.43
CA THR A 2 37.87 -0.21 -16.59
C THR A 2 36.86 -0.23 -15.44
N THR A 3 36.57 -1.39 -14.86
CA THR A 3 35.54 -1.59 -13.82
C THR A 3 35.79 -0.79 -12.53
N CYS A 4 37.06 -0.62 -12.15
CA CYS A 4 37.43 0.06 -10.91
C CYS A 4 37.33 1.61 -11.05
N TYR A 5 37.60 2.14 -12.24
CA TYR A 5 37.40 3.56 -12.55
C TYR A 5 35.91 3.91 -12.61
N GLU A 6 35.09 3.03 -13.17
CA GLU A 6 33.64 3.21 -13.22
C GLU A 6 33.01 3.21 -11.81
N LEU A 7 33.37 2.24 -10.96
CA LEU A 7 32.94 2.21 -9.55
C LEU A 7 33.32 3.47 -8.78
N ARG A 8 34.57 3.95 -8.94
CA ARG A 8 35.05 5.17 -8.28
C ARG A 8 34.32 6.42 -8.77
N SER A 9 34.05 6.51 -10.07
CA SER A 9 33.26 7.60 -10.66
C SER A 9 31.83 7.61 -10.13
N ARG A 10 31.18 6.44 -10.06
CA ARG A 10 29.82 6.30 -9.51
C ARG A 10 29.74 6.61 -8.02
N LEU A 11 30.77 6.26 -7.25
CA LEU A 11 30.92 6.65 -5.83
C LEU A 11 31.03 8.17 -5.67
N GLN A 12 31.88 8.83 -6.47
CA GLN A 12 32.01 10.29 -6.44
C GLN A 12 30.71 11.01 -6.85
N MET A 13 29.98 10.46 -7.81
CA MET A 13 28.70 11.00 -8.28
C MET A 13 27.51 10.61 -7.39
N HIS A 14 27.72 9.84 -6.32
CA HIS A 14 26.66 9.30 -5.45
C HIS A 14 25.56 8.54 -6.24
N GLN A 15 25.96 7.86 -7.32
CA GLN A 15 25.11 7.06 -8.20
C GLN A 15 25.34 5.55 -7.95
N THR A 16 25.32 5.17 -6.67
CA THR A 16 25.41 3.77 -6.25
C THR A 16 24.03 3.11 -6.30
N ILE A 17 24.01 1.80 -6.55
CA ILE A 17 22.78 0.98 -6.53
C ILE A 17 22.04 1.18 -5.20
N ASP A 18 22.81 1.28 -4.12
CA ASP A 18 22.35 1.54 -2.76
C ASP A 18 21.42 2.78 -2.66
N LYS A 19 21.74 3.89 -3.32
CA LYS A 19 20.91 5.11 -3.26
C LYS A 19 19.57 4.96 -3.99
N ALA A 20 19.55 4.23 -5.11
CA ALA A 20 18.31 3.97 -5.84
C ALA A 20 17.40 3.03 -5.03
N THR A 21 17.97 1.95 -4.50
CA THR A 21 17.27 1.00 -3.61
C THR A 21 16.74 1.69 -2.35
N GLN A 22 17.54 2.56 -1.73
CA GLN A 22 17.12 3.30 -0.53
C GLN A 22 15.98 4.27 -0.83
N ARG A 23 15.99 4.96 -1.98
CA ARG A 23 14.86 5.81 -2.40
C ARG A 23 13.59 5.01 -2.63
N GLN A 24 13.69 3.84 -3.26
CA GLN A 24 12.54 2.94 -3.43
C GLN A 24 11.98 2.50 -2.09
N LEU A 25 12.85 2.11 -1.14
CA LEU A 25 12.44 1.72 0.21
C LEU A 25 11.72 2.85 0.95
N GLU A 26 12.25 4.07 0.91
CA GLU A 26 11.59 5.22 1.56
C GLU A 26 10.25 5.56 0.88
N SER A 27 10.17 5.46 -0.44
CA SER A 27 8.90 5.63 -1.18
C SER A 27 7.85 4.60 -0.75
N GLU A 28 8.23 3.33 -0.60
CA GLU A 28 7.32 2.28 -0.14
C GLU A 28 6.90 2.50 1.32
N LYS A 29 7.81 2.90 2.21
CA LYS A 29 7.46 3.28 3.59
C LYS A 29 6.43 4.40 3.62
N ASP A 30 6.61 5.43 2.80
CA ASP A 30 5.70 6.57 2.76
C ASP A 30 4.33 6.18 2.18
N HIS A 31 4.29 5.34 1.14
CA HIS A 31 3.04 4.76 0.64
C HIS A 31 2.29 4.00 1.74
N TRP A 32 2.97 3.09 2.45
CA TRP A 32 2.34 2.31 3.52
C TRP A 32 1.88 3.17 4.71
N ARG A 33 2.63 4.20 5.10
CA ARG A 33 2.19 5.15 6.14
C ARG A 33 0.89 5.85 5.75
N LYS A 34 0.81 6.30 4.50
CA LYS A 34 -0.36 6.97 3.94
C LYS A 34 -1.57 6.05 3.88
N VAL A 35 -1.40 4.81 3.44
CA VAL A 35 -2.45 3.78 3.43
C VAL A 35 -2.92 3.47 4.84
N LEU A 36 -1.99 3.21 5.77
CA LEU A 36 -2.31 2.86 7.16
C LEU A 36 -3.10 3.96 7.85
N PHE A 37 -2.76 5.23 7.62
CA PHE A 37 -3.50 6.37 8.16
C PHE A 37 -5.00 6.30 7.78
N ARG A 38 -5.30 6.02 6.50
CA ARG A 38 -6.67 5.91 6.01
C ARG A 38 -7.38 4.68 6.55
N ILE A 39 -6.71 3.54 6.64
CA ILE A 39 -7.26 2.35 7.30
C ILE A 39 -7.69 2.69 8.73
N VAL A 40 -6.82 3.35 9.51
CA VAL A 40 -7.15 3.76 10.88
C VAL A 40 -8.33 4.73 10.92
N CYS A 41 -8.44 5.66 9.96
CA CYS A 41 -9.60 6.53 9.84
C CYS A 41 -10.91 5.77 9.60
N ILE A 42 -10.90 4.78 8.69
CA ILE A 42 -12.06 3.91 8.42
C ILE A 42 -12.43 3.14 9.70
N LEU A 43 -11.45 2.51 10.36
CA LEU A 43 -11.71 1.74 11.59
C LEU A 43 -12.33 2.62 12.69
N LYS A 44 -11.77 3.82 12.92
CA LYS A 44 -12.30 4.78 13.89
C LYS A 44 -13.73 5.18 13.57
N PHE A 45 -14.04 5.45 12.30
CA PHE A 45 -15.38 5.79 11.86
C PHE A 45 -16.36 4.64 12.14
N LEU A 46 -16.06 3.42 11.69
CA LEU A 46 -16.93 2.27 11.90
C LEU A 46 -17.12 1.96 13.39
N SER A 47 -16.04 1.97 14.19
CA SER A 47 -16.11 1.77 15.65
C SER A 47 -17.01 2.80 16.32
N LYS A 48 -16.82 4.09 16.01
CA LYS A 48 -17.57 5.19 16.63
C LYS A 48 -19.07 5.07 16.37
N HIS A 49 -19.45 4.53 15.21
CA HIS A 49 -20.83 4.37 14.79
C HIS A 49 -21.40 2.96 15.03
N ASN A 50 -20.65 2.07 15.70
CA ASN A 50 -21.03 0.68 15.95
C ASN A 50 -21.45 -0.08 14.68
N LEU A 51 -20.77 0.18 13.56
CA LEU A 51 -21.03 -0.45 12.28
C LEU A 51 -20.22 -1.74 12.15
N ALA A 52 -20.83 -2.79 11.58
CA ALA A 52 -20.13 -4.04 11.30
C ALA A 52 -18.99 -3.82 10.31
N PHE A 53 -17.81 -4.36 10.59
CA PHE A 53 -16.62 -4.14 9.77
C PHE A 53 -16.60 -5.06 8.55
N ARG A 54 -16.97 -6.32 8.77
CA ARG A 54 -16.93 -7.40 7.80
C ARG A 54 -18.34 -7.74 7.33
N GLY A 55 -18.43 -8.22 6.09
CA GLY A 55 -19.62 -8.90 5.60
C GLY A 55 -19.38 -10.40 5.47
N THR A 56 -20.22 -11.07 4.69
CA THR A 56 -20.07 -12.51 4.38
C THR A 56 -19.04 -12.76 3.28
N ASN A 57 -18.71 -11.71 2.53
CA ASN A 57 -17.65 -11.69 1.54
C ASN A 57 -16.51 -10.77 2.04
N SER A 58 -15.36 -10.95 1.45
CA SER A 58 -14.06 -10.39 1.85
C SER A 58 -13.24 -9.95 0.64
N LYS A 59 -13.82 -10.09 -0.55
CA LYS A 59 -13.24 -9.60 -1.79
C LYS A 59 -13.72 -8.19 -2.09
N LEU A 60 -12.82 -7.40 -2.65
CA LEU A 60 -13.15 -6.08 -3.17
C LEU A 60 -14.08 -6.20 -4.37
N TYR A 61 -15.00 -5.25 -4.49
CA TYR A 61 -15.97 -5.07 -5.55
C TYR A 61 -16.99 -6.21 -5.71
N GLU A 62 -17.10 -7.08 -4.71
CA GLU A 62 -18.16 -8.10 -4.63
C GLU A 62 -19.21 -7.72 -3.58
N ASP A 63 -20.44 -8.15 -3.81
CA ASP A 63 -21.53 -7.91 -2.87
C ASP A 63 -21.25 -8.52 -1.49
N SER A 64 -21.80 -7.88 -0.46
CA SER A 64 -21.69 -8.33 0.93
C SER A 64 -20.25 -8.39 1.47
N ASN A 65 -19.35 -7.56 0.94
CA ASN A 65 -17.95 -7.38 1.38
C ASN A 65 -17.80 -6.61 2.72
N GLY A 66 -18.89 -6.05 3.24
CA GLY A 66 -18.94 -5.33 4.51
C GLY A 66 -18.53 -3.86 4.42
N ASN A 67 -18.81 -3.10 5.48
CA ASN A 67 -18.64 -1.64 5.46
C ASN A 67 -17.17 -1.21 5.34
N PHE A 68 -16.23 -2.02 5.83
CA PHE A 68 -14.82 -1.70 5.72
C PHE A 68 -14.34 -1.72 4.27
N LEU A 69 -14.65 -2.78 3.52
CA LEU A 69 -14.26 -2.88 2.11
C LEU A 69 -15.04 -1.91 1.24
N GLY A 70 -16.33 -1.70 1.49
CA GLY A 70 -17.10 -0.66 0.80
C GLY A 70 -16.51 0.75 0.98
N LEU A 71 -15.96 1.09 2.16
CA LEU A 71 -15.29 2.37 2.37
C LEU A 71 -13.92 2.44 1.69
N VAL A 72 -13.16 1.33 1.64
CA VAL A 72 -11.91 1.26 0.86
C VAL A 72 -12.21 1.49 -0.62
N GLU A 73 -13.28 0.89 -1.16
CA GLU A 73 -13.72 1.06 -2.54
C GLU A 73 -14.17 2.48 -2.83
N MET A 74 -14.91 3.10 -1.90
CA MET A 74 -15.30 4.50 -2.00
C MET A 74 -14.06 5.41 -2.07
N LEU A 75 -13.07 5.20 -1.19
CA LEU A 75 -11.84 5.98 -1.21
C LEU A 75 -11.03 5.72 -2.48
N ALA A 76 -10.99 4.50 -3.00
CA ALA A 76 -10.29 4.18 -4.25
C ALA A 76 -10.82 4.98 -5.45
N GLY A 77 -12.05 5.49 -5.38
CA GLY A 77 -12.64 6.34 -6.43
C GLY A 77 -12.05 7.76 -6.51
N PHE A 78 -11.34 8.25 -5.49
CA PHE A 78 -10.82 9.63 -5.49
C PHE A 78 -9.53 9.87 -4.70
N ASP A 79 -9.17 9.01 -3.76
CA ASP A 79 -7.93 9.11 -2.99
C ASP A 79 -6.80 8.39 -3.76
N PRO A 80 -5.76 9.11 -4.24
CA PRO A 80 -4.71 8.51 -5.07
C PRO A 80 -3.90 7.43 -4.35
N ASP A 81 -3.72 7.55 -3.03
CA ASP A 81 -2.93 6.58 -2.26
C ASP A 81 -3.73 5.27 -2.11
N ILE A 82 -5.04 5.34 -1.88
CA ILE A 82 -5.91 4.14 -1.84
C ILE A 82 -6.12 3.56 -3.22
N GLN A 83 -6.29 4.39 -4.25
CA GLN A 83 -6.42 3.92 -5.63
C GLN A 83 -5.22 3.07 -6.04
N GLU A 84 -3.99 3.57 -5.78
CA GLU A 84 -2.77 2.82 -6.04
C GLU A 84 -2.68 1.56 -5.18
N HIS A 85 -3.08 1.63 -3.91
CA HIS A 85 -3.08 0.48 -3.02
C HIS A 85 -4.02 -0.64 -3.52
N VAL A 86 -5.24 -0.30 -3.92
CA VAL A 86 -6.20 -1.26 -4.49
C VAL A 86 -5.67 -1.85 -5.79
N ARG A 87 -5.09 -1.03 -6.69
CA ARG A 87 -4.45 -1.51 -7.92
C ARG A 87 -3.37 -2.57 -7.63
N ARG A 88 -2.50 -2.30 -6.66
CA ARG A 88 -1.42 -3.22 -6.24
C ARG A 88 -1.96 -4.53 -5.67
N ILE A 89 -3.06 -4.48 -4.92
CA ILE A 89 -3.69 -5.69 -4.37
C ILE A 89 -4.36 -6.51 -5.48
N THR A 90 -5.13 -5.87 -6.35
CA THR A 90 -5.83 -6.54 -7.46
C THR A 90 -4.86 -7.20 -8.45
N ASN A 91 -3.68 -6.61 -8.64
CA ASN A 91 -2.63 -7.15 -9.49
C ASN A 91 -1.71 -8.16 -8.78
N GLU A 92 -1.98 -8.53 -7.53
CA GLU A 92 -1.14 -9.42 -6.72
C GLU A 92 0.32 -8.93 -6.53
N GLU A 93 0.57 -7.63 -6.74
CA GLU A 93 1.88 -6.99 -6.55
C GLU A 93 2.24 -6.87 -5.07
N THR A 94 1.24 -6.93 -4.19
CA THR A 94 1.40 -6.91 -2.73
C THR A 94 1.03 -8.27 -2.15
N HIS A 95 2.04 -9.05 -1.74
CA HIS A 95 1.84 -10.39 -1.17
C HIS A 95 1.30 -10.42 0.27
N ALA A 96 1.37 -9.30 1.01
CA ALA A 96 0.86 -9.20 2.37
C ALA A 96 -0.12 -8.03 2.48
N HIS A 97 -1.39 -8.32 2.64
CA HIS A 97 -2.44 -7.31 2.80
C HIS A 97 -3.57 -7.85 3.69
N TYR A 98 -4.32 -6.94 4.32
CA TYR A 98 -5.33 -7.26 5.36
C TYR A 98 -6.60 -7.96 4.84
N LEU A 99 -6.68 -8.24 3.54
CA LEU A 99 -7.79 -8.96 2.91
C LEU A 99 -7.62 -10.49 2.99
N ASP A 100 -6.42 -10.98 3.32
CA ASP A 100 -6.22 -12.42 3.50
C ASP A 100 -7.00 -12.92 4.73
N HIS A 101 -7.61 -14.10 4.61
CA HIS A 101 -8.42 -14.73 5.66
C HIS A 101 -7.57 -15.48 6.67
N LYS A 102 -6.28 -15.64 6.38
CA LYS A 102 -5.33 -16.32 7.27
C LYS A 102 -4.70 -15.28 8.20
N ILE A 103 -5.41 -14.94 9.27
CA ILE A 103 -4.81 -14.36 10.48
C ILE A 103 -5.13 -15.28 11.64
#